data_AF-A0A514WKP1-F1
#
_entry.id   AF-A0A514WKP1-F1
#
_cell.length_a   1.000
_cell.length_b   1.000
_cell.length_c   1.000
_cell.angle_alpha   90.00
_cell.angle_beta   90.00
_cell.angle_gamma   90.00
#
_symmetry.space_group_name_H-M   'P 1'
#
loop_
_entity.id
_entity.type
_entity.pdbx_description
1 polymer ?
#
loop_
_entity_poly.entity_id
_entity_poly.type
_entity_poly.pdbx_seq_one_letter_code
_entity_poly.pdbx_strand_id
1 'polypeptide(L)'
;MKFTLAALAALAATLAAAAPAMANTVTAEANIARAEGDWGGELAVGVPVVQDGGFSITPAVGLFFHDRDHPAYYHDDGSCFARSSGNEVSGGKCDDSGTKLFAKVEATYRLPMALAVGVGARLIGDNVRPYGTVSMPLLPRIDVKGNLGDHYVAAGLQARF
;
A
#
# COMPACT_ATOMS: atom_id res chain seq x y z
N MET A 1 20.59 8.12 21.54
CA MET A 1 19.12 8.22 21.57
C MET A 1 18.56 6.83 21.28
N LYS A 2 18.13 6.07 22.29
CA LYS A 2 17.73 4.64 22.17
C LYS A 2 16.34 4.33 22.73
N PHE A 3 15.59 5.36 23.16
CA PHE A 3 14.31 5.18 23.88
C PHE A 3 13.05 5.31 23.02
N THR A 4 13.15 5.59 21.73
CA THR A 4 11.98 5.84 20.85
C THR A 4 11.32 4.56 20.31
N LEU A 5 12.06 3.45 20.17
CA LEU A 5 11.51 2.19 19.63
C LEU A 5 10.63 1.42 20.63
N ALA A 6 10.95 1.47 21.93
CA ALA A 6 10.21 0.72 22.95
C ALA A 6 8.80 1.30 23.20
N ALA A 7 8.65 2.62 23.05
CA ALA A 7 7.37 3.30 23.26
C ALA A 7 6.35 3.01 22.13
N LEU A 8 6.83 2.88 20.89
CA LEU A 8 5.98 2.52 19.74
C LEU A 8 5.51 1.06 19.80
N ALA A 9 6.36 0.14 20.24
CA ALA A 9 6.00 -1.27 20.41
C ALA A 9 4.96 -1.47 21.54
N ALA A 10 5.10 -0.71 22.64
CA ALA A 10 4.15 -0.77 23.76
C ALA A 10 2.76 -0.21 23.41
N LEU A 11 2.70 0.83 22.56
CA LEU A 11 1.43 1.40 22.10
C LEU A 11 0.71 0.47 21.09
N ALA A 12 1.47 -0.22 20.24
CA ALA A 12 0.92 -1.22 19.32
C ALA A 12 0.37 -2.45 20.06
N ALA A 13 0.99 -2.85 21.18
CA ALA A 13 0.56 -3.99 21.98
C ALA A 13 -0.71 -3.72 22.80
N THR A 14 -0.95 -2.47 23.23
CA THR A 14 -2.16 -2.12 24.01
C THR A 14 -3.40 -1.88 23.15
N LEU A 15 -3.24 -1.51 21.88
CA LEU A 15 -4.34 -1.43 20.90
C LEU A 15 -4.82 -2.81 20.40
N ALA A 16 -4.02 -3.87 20.59
CA ALA A 16 -4.39 -5.22 20.19
C ALA A 16 -5.31 -5.95 21.19
N ALA A 17 -5.49 -5.42 22.41
CA ALA A 17 -6.08 -6.17 23.52
C ALA A 17 -7.58 -5.95 23.77
N ALA A 18 -8.29 -5.12 22.99
CA ALA A 18 -9.69 -4.80 23.29
C ALA A 18 -10.55 -4.45 22.06
N ALA A 19 -10.47 -5.21 20.97
CA ALA A 19 -11.49 -5.14 19.92
C ALA A 19 -12.54 -6.24 20.17
N PRO A 20 -13.84 -5.90 20.33
CA PRO A 20 -14.88 -6.91 20.30
C PRO A 20 -14.83 -7.60 18.94
N ALA A 21 -15.06 -8.91 18.92
CA ALA A 21 -15.18 -9.73 17.71
C ALA A 21 -16.44 -9.34 16.92
N MET A 22 -16.44 -8.14 16.36
CA MET A 22 -17.26 -7.79 15.20
C MET A 22 -16.71 -8.60 14.04
N ALA A 23 -17.56 -9.11 13.15
CA ALA A 23 -17.17 -9.83 11.96
C ALA A 23 -16.33 -8.92 11.04
N ASN A 24 -15.04 -8.81 11.35
CA ASN A 24 -14.13 -7.91 10.66
C ASN A 24 -13.74 -8.59 9.36
N THR A 25 -14.48 -8.22 8.31
CA THR A 25 -14.27 -8.69 6.95
C THR A 25 -12.83 -8.39 6.55
N VAL A 26 -12.05 -9.43 6.26
CA VAL A 26 -10.67 -9.24 5.80
C VAL A 26 -10.73 -8.64 4.41
N THR A 27 -9.96 -7.59 4.19
CA THR A 27 -9.83 -6.95 2.89
C THR A 27 -8.50 -7.36 2.27
N ALA A 28 -8.53 -7.72 0.99
CA ALA A 28 -7.34 -7.90 0.17
C ALA A 28 -7.44 -6.97 -1.02
N GLU A 29 -6.36 -6.24 -1.31
CA GLU A 29 -6.33 -5.24 -2.35
C GLU A 29 -5.21 -5.53 -3.33
N ALA A 30 -5.50 -5.33 -4.61
CA ALA A 30 -4.53 -5.35 -5.68
C ALA A 30 -4.73 -4.10 -6.53
N ASN A 31 -3.75 -3.21 -6.53
CA ASN A 31 -3.82 -1.92 -7.21
C ASN A 31 -2.61 -1.71 -8.12
N ILE A 32 -2.83 -1.01 -9.22
CA ILE A 32 -1.76 -0.36 -9.96
C ILE A 32 -1.61 1.03 -9.34
N ALA A 33 -0.40 1.40 -8.94
CA ALA A 33 -0.14 2.64 -8.26
C ALA A 33 1.06 3.37 -8.85
N ARG A 34 0.96 4.68 -8.89
CA ARG A 34 2.08 5.59 -9.06
C ARG A 34 2.40 6.21 -7.71
N ALA A 35 3.58 5.92 -7.17
CA ALA A 35 4.04 6.47 -5.91
C ALA A 35 5.44 7.06 -6.10
N GLU A 36 5.67 8.29 -5.60
CA GLU A 36 6.99 8.94 -5.65
C GLU A 36 7.56 9.12 -7.07
N GLY A 37 6.69 9.13 -8.08
CA GLY A 37 7.07 9.27 -9.49
C GLY A 37 7.16 7.95 -10.26
N ASP A 38 7.32 6.83 -9.54
CA ASP A 38 7.47 5.48 -10.07
C ASP A 38 6.11 4.78 -10.20
N TRP A 39 5.88 4.08 -11.31
CA TRP A 39 4.71 3.21 -11.49
C TRP A 39 5.03 1.80 -10.99
N GLY A 40 4.02 1.15 -10.41
CA GLY A 40 4.18 -0.17 -9.83
C GLY A 40 2.85 -0.82 -9.45
N GLY A 41 2.94 -2.01 -8.85
CA GLY A 41 1.83 -2.76 -8.30
C GLY A 41 1.82 -2.72 -6.77
N GLU A 42 0.65 -2.59 -6.17
CA GLU A 42 0.44 -2.65 -4.72
C GLU A 42 -0.45 -3.82 -4.37
N LEU A 43 0.03 -4.69 -3.48
CA LEU A 43 -0.78 -5.71 -2.84
C LEU A 43 -0.91 -5.37 -1.36
N ALA A 44 -2.12 -5.28 -0.82
CA ALA A 44 -2.33 -4.97 0.59
C ALA A 44 -3.40 -5.87 1.21
N VAL A 45 -3.27 -6.11 2.50
CA VAL A 45 -4.29 -6.77 3.31
C VAL A 45 -4.66 -5.88 4.48
N GLY A 46 -5.94 -5.74 4.75
CA GLY A 46 -6.45 -4.86 5.80
C GLY A 46 -7.58 -5.49 6.59
N VAL A 47 -7.70 -5.08 7.85
CA VAL A 47 -8.77 -5.54 8.74
C VAL A 47 -9.46 -4.32 9.32
N PRO A 48 -10.75 -4.11 9.07
CA PRO A 48 -11.48 -2.99 9.64
C PRO A 48 -11.52 -3.14 11.16
N VAL A 49 -10.99 -2.17 11.90
CA VAL A 49 -10.96 -2.19 13.37
C VAL A 49 -12.14 -1.46 13.99
N VAL A 50 -12.75 -0.54 13.24
CA VAL A 50 -13.97 0.16 13.62
C VAL A 50 -14.94 0.06 12.45
N GLN A 51 -16.19 -0.32 12.73
CA GLN A 51 -17.31 -0.31 11.78
C GLN A 51 -18.57 0.13 12.52
N ASP A 52 -19.08 1.32 12.20
CA ASP A 52 -20.30 1.84 12.80
C ASP A 52 -21.04 2.76 11.82
N GLY A 53 -22.35 2.57 11.66
CA GLY A 53 -23.21 3.48 10.89
C GLY A 53 -22.79 3.77 9.43
N GLY A 54 -22.05 2.87 8.78
CA GLY A 54 -21.47 3.06 7.45
C GLY A 54 -20.06 3.65 7.44
N PHE A 55 -19.55 4.11 8.58
CA PHE A 55 -18.17 4.49 8.79
C PHE A 55 -17.31 3.26 9.09
N SER A 56 -16.11 3.19 8.50
CA SER A 56 -15.14 2.15 8.78
C SER A 56 -13.71 2.68 8.81
N ILE A 57 -12.94 2.26 9.82
CA ILE A 57 -11.49 2.48 9.88
C ILE A 57 -10.79 1.15 9.60
N THR A 58 -10.00 1.11 8.53
CA THR A 58 -9.28 -0.08 8.06
C THR A 58 -7.78 0.20 8.05
N PRO A 59 -7.03 -0.24 9.07
CA PRO A 59 -5.60 -0.43 8.94
C PRO A 59 -5.30 -1.56 7.95
N ALA A 60 -4.29 -1.35 7.12
CA ALA A 60 -3.79 -2.31 6.15
C ALA A 60 -2.27 -2.25 6.05
N VAL A 61 -1.67 -3.37 5.66
CA VAL A 61 -0.24 -3.49 5.35
C VAL A 61 -0.09 -4.12 3.98
N GLY A 62 0.92 -3.70 3.24
CA GLY A 62 1.09 -4.14 1.87
C GLY A 62 2.50 -4.00 1.34
N LEU A 63 2.69 -4.56 0.16
CA LEU A 63 3.93 -4.51 -0.60
C LEU A 63 3.69 -3.70 -1.86
N PHE A 64 4.59 -2.74 -2.10
CA PHE A 64 4.65 -1.98 -3.35
C PHE A 64 5.82 -2.51 -4.16
N PHE A 65 5.49 -3.13 -5.28
CA PHE A 65 6.42 -3.59 -6.29
C PHE A 65 6.58 -2.48 -7.32
N HIS A 66 7.77 -1.94 -7.48
CA HIS A 66 8.05 -0.94 -8.51
C HIS A 66 9.24 -1.40 -9.35
N ASP A 67 9.13 -1.23 -10.66
CA ASP A 67 10.26 -1.40 -11.56
C ASP A 67 10.92 -0.03 -11.73
N ARG A 68 12.18 0.09 -11.31
CA ARG A 68 12.98 1.26 -11.65
C ARG A 68 13.71 0.98 -12.94
N ASP A 69 13.22 1.52 -14.05
CA ASP A 69 14.06 1.61 -15.24
C ASP A 69 15.24 2.55 -14.94
N HIS A 70 16.38 2.02 -14.51
CA HIS A 70 17.62 2.80 -14.47
C HIS A 70 18.21 2.88 -15.89
N PRO A 71 18.23 4.05 -16.55
CA PRO A 71 18.77 4.21 -17.91
C PRO A 71 20.31 4.03 -18.00
N ALA A 72 20.95 3.60 -16.92
CA ALA A 72 22.39 3.47 -16.76
C ALA A 72 22.90 2.04 -17.00
N TYR A 73 22.03 1.05 -17.19
CA TYR A 73 22.42 -0.36 -17.37
C TYR A 73 21.67 -1.00 -18.55
N TYR A 74 22.31 -1.95 -19.23
CA TYR A 74 21.69 -2.73 -20.29
C TYR A 74 22.05 -4.22 -20.14
N HIS A 75 21.15 -5.08 -20.62
CA HIS A 75 21.35 -6.53 -20.70
C HIS A 75 21.88 -6.90 -22.08
N ASP A 76 22.94 -7.71 -22.10
CA ASP A 76 23.44 -8.39 -23.30
C ASP A 76 23.84 -9.82 -22.89
N ASP A 77 23.24 -10.82 -23.54
CA ASP A 77 23.49 -12.26 -23.35
C ASP A 77 23.70 -12.75 -21.89
N GLY A 78 22.85 -12.28 -20.96
CA GLY A 78 22.80 -12.75 -19.58
C GLY A 78 23.79 -12.09 -18.60
N SER A 79 24.58 -11.12 -19.06
CA SER A 79 25.46 -10.30 -18.21
C SER A 79 24.98 -8.84 -18.15
N CYS A 80 25.13 -8.23 -16.97
CA CYS A 80 24.69 -6.86 -16.69
C CYS A 80 25.84 -5.87 -16.94
N PHE A 81 25.63 -4.84 -17.75
CA PHE A 81 26.67 -3.86 -18.09
C PHE A 81 26.28 -2.44 -17.71
N ALA A 82 27.23 -1.69 -17.13
CA ALA A 82 27.07 -0.27 -16.86
C ALA A 82 27.34 0.56 -18.12
N ARG A 83 26.34 1.30 -18.61
CA ARG A 83 26.38 2.09 -19.86
C ARG A 83 27.44 3.21 -19.87
N SER A 84 27.88 3.65 -18.68
CA SER A 84 28.89 4.69 -18.51
C SER A 84 30.34 4.19 -18.63
N SER A 85 30.59 2.90 -18.38
CA SER A 85 31.95 2.34 -18.30
C SER A 85 32.18 1.05 -19.08
N GLY A 86 31.13 0.40 -19.59
CA GLY A 86 31.22 -0.87 -20.33
C GLY A 86 31.65 -2.06 -19.48
N ASN A 87 31.75 -1.89 -18.16
CA ASN A 87 32.18 -2.94 -17.24
C ASN A 87 31.00 -3.85 -16.86
N GLU A 88 31.28 -5.15 -16.80
CA GLU A 88 30.37 -6.15 -16.24
C GLU A 88 30.18 -5.90 -14.75
N VAL A 89 28.95 -5.67 -14.33
CA VAL A 89 28.57 -5.46 -12.93
C VAL A 89 27.86 -6.69 -12.41
N SER A 90 28.17 -7.08 -11.16
CA SER A 90 27.52 -8.20 -10.46
C SER A 90 25.99 -8.14 -10.63
N GLY A 91 25.39 -9.28 -11.03
CA GLY A 91 24.00 -9.38 -11.47
C GLY A 91 22.95 -8.80 -10.51
N GLY A 92 23.26 -8.70 -9.20
CA GLY A 92 22.39 -8.04 -8.22
C GLY A 92 22.28 -6.51 -8.36
N LYS A 93 23.00 -5.89 -9.30
CA LYS A 93 22.85 -4.47 -9.69
C LYS A 93 21.96 -4.24 -10.91
N CYS A 94 21.57 -5.31 -11.61
CA CYS A 94 20.56 -5.25 -12.67
C CYS A 94 19.15 -5.59 -12.15
N ASP A 95 19.02 -5.97 -10.89
CA ASP A 95 17.74 -6.31 -10.28
C ASP A 95 17.11 -5.02 -9.72
N ASP A 96 16.57 -4.19 -10.63
CA ASP A 96 15.94 -2.91 -10.28
C ASP A 96 14.44 -3.05 -9.93
N SER A 97 14.01 -4.26 -9.57
CA SER A 97 12.68 -4.49 -8.99
C SER A 97 12.74 -4.29 -7.47
N GLY A 98 12.29 -3.12 -7.02
CA GLY A 98 12.26 -2.77 -5.61
C GLY A 98 10.91 -3.14 -4.98
N THR A 99 10.93 -4.00 -3.97
CA THR A 99 9.74 -4.24 -3.13
C THR A 99 9.83 -3.41 -1.86
N LYS A 100 8.88 -2.49 -1.66
CA LYS A 100 8.78 -1.68 -0.43
C LYS A 100 7.60 -2.15 0.42
N LEU A 101 7.85 -2.41 1.69
CA LEU A 101 6.78 -2.61 2.68
C LEU A 101 6.14 -1.25 3.00
N PHE A 102 4.81 -1.20 3.00
CA PHE A 102 4.05 -0.05 3.41
C PHE A 102 2.95 -0.44 4.38
N ALA A 103 2.58 0.50 5.23
CA ALA A 103 1.38 0.43 6.03
C ALA A 103 0.44 1.55 5.60
N LYS A 104 -0.86 1.38 5.81
CA LYS A 104 -1.83 2.44 5.58
C LYS A 104 -3.00 2.30 6.54
N VAL A 105 -3.69 3.40 6.78
CA VAL A 105 -4.94 3.42 7.53
C VAL A 105 -5.94 4.23 6.73
N GLU A 106 -7.13 3.68 6.52
CA GLU A 106 -8.18 4.28 5.70
C GLU A 106 -9.45 4.43 6.52
N ALA A 107 -9.96 5.65 6.62
CA ALA A 107 -11.27 5.96 7.16
C ALA A 107 -12.24 6.19 6.01
N THR A 108 -13.24 5.33 5.87
CA THR A 108 -14.21 5.35 4.77
C THR A 108 -15.63 5.49 5.31
N TYR A 109 -16.50 6.14 4.55
CA TYR A 109 -17.92 6.26 4.82
C TYR A 109 -18.69 5.74 3.60
N ARG A 110 -19.49 4.69 3.81
CA ARG A 110 -20.28 4.04 2.76
C ARG A 110 -21.65 4.70 2.70
N LEU A 111 -21.94 5.33 1.56
CA LEU A 111 -23.24 5.92 1.27
C LEU A 111 -24.25 4.82 0.91
N PRO A 112 -25.55 5.02 1.19
CA PRO A 112 -26.60 4.06 0.83
C PRO A 112 -26.65 3.72 -0.66
N MET A 113 -26.14 4.62 -1.51
CA MET A 113 -26.07 4.51 -2.97
C MET A 113 -24.80 3.79 -3.47
N ALA A 114 -24.34 2.80 -2.70
CA ALA A 114 -23.21 1.91 -2.98
C ALA A 114 -21.81 2.56 -3.05
N LEU A 115 -21.68 3.86 -3.25
CA LEU A 115 -20.40 4.57 -3.22
C LEU A 115 -19.84 4.69 -1.79
N ALA A 116 -18.56 4.37 -1.60
CA ALA A 116 -17.81 4.68 -0.39
C ALA A 116 -16.75 5.74 -0.69
N VAL A 117 -16.66 6.74 0.19
CA VAL A 117 -15.68 7.82 0.10
C VAL A 117 -14.93 7.91 1.41
N GLY A 118 -13.66 8.27 1.36
CA GLY A 118 -12.83 8.26 2.55
C GLY A 118 -11.51 9.00 2.38
N VAL A 119 -10.77 9.01 3.46
CA VAL A 119 -9.41 9.53 3.53
C VAL A 119 -8.52 8.49 4.19
N GLY A 120 -7.28 8.42 3.74
CA GLY A 120 -6.30 7.51 4.30
C GLY A 120 -4.94 8.18 4.46
N ALA A 121 -4.12 7.57 5.30
CA ALA A 121 -2.71 7.90 5.44
C ALA A 121 -1.89 6.66 5.12
N ARG A 122 -0.90 6.80 4.24
CA ARG A 122 0.02 5.74 3.85
C ARG A 122 1.40 6.04 4.45
N LEU A 123 2.00 5.05 5.08
CA LEU A 123 3.35 5.05 5.61
C LEU A 123 4.23 4.15 4.73
N ILE A 124 5.24 4.72 4.10
CA ILE A 124 6.28 3.98 3.36
C ILE A 124 7.63 4.43 3.91
N GLY A 125 8.39 3.52 4.51
CA GLY A 125 9.61 3.89 5.24
C GLY A 125 9.27 4.93 6.33
N ASP A 126 9.86 6.13 6.24
CA ASP A 126 9.69 7.22 7.21
C ASP A 126 8.71 8.32 6.75
N ASN A 127 8.05 8.16 5.58
CA ASN A 127 7.18 9.19 5.02
C ASN A 127 5.70 8.83 5.19
N VAL A 128 4.94 9.74 5.81
CA VAL A 128 3.47 9.68 5.91
C VAL A 128 2.85 10.52 4.80
N ARG A 129 1.99 9.91 3.99
CA ARG A 129 1.30 10.55 2.87
C ARG A 129 -0.21 10.46 3.03
N PRO A 130 -0.91 11.59 3.22
CA PRO A 130 -2.37 11.59 3.20
C PRO A 130 -2.90 11.48 1.76
N TYR A 131 -4.03 10.78 1.59
CA TYR A 131 -4.72 10.63 0.32
C TYR A 131 -6.24 10.51 0.54
N GLY A 132 -7.01 10.82 -0.49
CA GLY A 132 -8.43 10.49 -0.57
C GLY A 132 -8.62 9.12 -1.22
N THR A 133 -9.62 8.38 -0.79
CA THR A 133 -10.04 7.11 -1.41
C THR A 133 -11.50 7.17 -1.80
N VAL A 134 -11.83 6.53 -2.91
CA VAL A 134 -13.19 6.25 -3.35
C VAL A 134 -13.27 4.77 -3.69
N SER A 135 -14.31 4.10 -3.24
CA SER A 135 -14.58 2.71 -3.61
C SER A 135 -16.03 2.50 -4.01
N MET A 136 -16.24 1.60 -4.97
CA MET A 136 -17.53 1.29 -5.56
C MET A 136 -17.68 -0.22 -5.69
N PRO A 137 -18.75 -0.84 -5.17
CA PRO A 137 -18.99 -2.26 -5.32
C PRO A 137 -19.28 -2.61 -6.77
N LEU A 138 -18.47 -3.52 -7.33
CA LEU A 138 -18.75 -4.16 -8.62
C LEU A 138 -19.50 -5.47 -8.44
N LEU A 139 -19.12 -6.26 -7.43
CA LEU A 139 -19.75 -7.52 -7.06
C LEU A 139 -19.96 -7.58 -5.54
N PRO A 140 -20.79 -8.50 -5.00
CA PRO A 140 -21.05 -8.60 -3.55
C PRO A 140 -19.81 -8.72 -2.65
N ARG A 141 -18.65 -9.09 -3.21
CA ARG A 141 -17.38 -9.25 -2.50
C ARG A 141 -16.22 -8.48 -3.14
N ILE A 142 -16.44 -7.77 -4.24
CA ILE A 142 -15.39 -7.08 -5.00
C ILE A 142 -15.79 -5.62 -5.20
N ASP A 143 -14.99 -4.72 -4.64
CA ASP A 143 -15.12 -3.29 -4.78
C ASP A 143 -14.00 -2.79 -5.72
N VAL A 144 -14.33 -1.93 -6.68
CA VAL A 144 -13.35 -1.10 -7.37
C VAL A 144 -12.90 0.00 -6.42
N LYS A 145 -11.61 0.30 -6.39
CA LYS A 145 -11.03 1.31 -5.51
C LYS A 145 -10.10 2.24 -6.27
N GLY A 146 -10.19 3.53 -5.99
CA GLY A 146 -9.29 4.57 -6.47
C GLY A 146 -8.77 5.42 -5.32
N ASN A 147 -7.46 5.62 -5.26
CA ASN A 147 -6.77 6.44 -4.27
C ASN A 147 -6.07 7.61 -4.98
N LEU A 148 -6.18 8.81 -4.42
CA LEU A 148 -5.65 10.04 -5.00
C LEU A 148 -5.08 10.91 -3.87
N GLY A 149 -3.79 11.23 -3.92
CA GLY A 149 -3.10 12.03 -2.91
C GLY A 149 -1.82 12.69 -3.45
N ASP A 150 -1.11 13.37 -2.56
CA ASP A 150 0.14 14.06 -2.94
C ASP A 150 1.23 13.05 -3.32
N HIS A 151 1.70 13.12 -4.57
CA HIS A 151 2.62 12.16 -5.18
C HIS A 151 2.19 10.68 -5.06
N TYR A 152 0.88 10.41 -4.97
CA TYR A 152 0.33 9.07 -4.89
C TYR A 152 -1.00 8.97 -5.63
N VAL A 153 -1.07 8.08 -6.62
CA VAL A 153 -2.31 7.73 -7.33
C VAL A 153 -2.37 6.22 -7.45
N ALA A 154 -3.47 5.60 -7.05
CA ALA A 154 -3.65 4.16 -7.24
C ALA A 154 -5.07 3.84 -7.70
N ALA A 155 -5.20 2.78 -8.49
CA ALA A 155 -6.48 2.25 -8.93
C ALA A 155 -6.43 0.73 -8.98
N GLY A 156 -7.49 0.07 -8.54
CA GLY A 156 -7.54 -1.38 -8.50
C GLY A 156 -8.79 -1.97 -7.90
N LEU A 157 -8.64 -3.18 -7.38
CA LEU A 157 -9.72 -3.98 -6.83
C LEU A 157 -9.44 -4.30 -5.36
N GLN A 158 -10.50 -4.25 -4.57
CA GLN A 158 -10.54 -4.68 -3.18
C GLN A 158 -11.53 -5.85 -3.07
N ALA A 159 -11.03 -7.01 -2.65
CA ALA A 159 -11.85 -8.14 -2.26
C ALA A 159 -12.13 -8.12 -0.75
N ARG A 160 -13.33 -8.53 -0.37
CA ARG A 160 -13.81 -8.57 1.02
C ARG A 160 -14.23 -10.01 1.38
N PHE A 161 -13.67 -10.56 2.45
CA PHE A 161 -13.86 -11.94 2.93
C PHE A 161 -14.44 -12.01 4.33
#